data_AF-A0A2A2TLK7-F1
#
_entry.id   AF-A0A2A2TLK7-F1
#
_cell.length_a   1.000
_cell.length_b   1.000
_cell.length_c   1.000
_cell.angle_alpha   90.00
_cell.angle_beta   90.00
_cell.angle_gamma   90.00
#
_symmetry.space_group_name_H-M   'P 1'
#
loop_
_entity.id
_entity.type
_entity.pdbx_description
1 polymer ?
#
loop_
_entity_poly.entity_id
_entity_poly.type
_entity_poly.pdbx_seq_one_letter_code
_entity_poly.pdbx_strand_id
1 'polypeptide(L)' 'MIPAENARLPICELEATTEWLTSETIQYVVECINDCENVQMLAHLRYMFPRTVLTEASRYIKGQQRQNLRLWLTQLNNQ' A
#
# COMPACT_ATOMS: atom_id res chain seq x y z
N MET A 1 -14.86 -11.43 20.75
CA MET A 1 -13.43 -11.74 20.55
C MET A 1 -12.96 -10.88 19.39
N ILE A 2 -12.16 -9.86 19.66
CA ILE A 2 -11.51 -9.04 18.63
C ILE A 2 -10.13 -9.67 18.42
N PRO A 3 -9.77 -10.21 17.24
CA PRO A 3 -8.44 -10.77 17.07
C PRO A 3 -7.44 -9.64 16.80
N ALA A 4 -6.54 -9.45 17.78
CA ALA A 4 -5.18 -8.96 17.69
C ALA A 4 -4.87 -7.84 16.67
N GLU A 5 -4.90 -6.59 17.14
CA GLU A 5 -4.40 -5.35 16.51
C GLU A 5 -2.89 -5.33 16.16
N ASN A 6 -2.19 -6.47 16.11
CA ASN A 6 -0.75 -6.55 15.83
C ASN A 6 -0.34 -7.74 14.94
N ALA A 7 -1.28 -8.42 14.28
CA ALA A 7 -0.93 -9.46 13.33
C ALA A 7 -0.37 -8.80 12.06
N ARG A 8 0.90 -9.07 11.75
CA ARG A 8 1.51 -8.77 10.44
C ARG A 8 0.54 -9.19 9.33
N LEU A 9 -0.04 -8.22 8.64
CA LEU A 9 -0.89 -8.52 7.49
C LEU A 9 0.01 -9.08 6.39
N PRO A 10 -0.33 -10.26 5.81
CA PRO A 10 0.42 -10.77 4.68
C PRO A 10 0.34 -9.80 3.50
N ILE A 11 1.34 -9.82 2.64
CA ILE A 11 1.29 -9.05 1.40
C ILE A 11 0.31 -9.76 0.46
N CYS A 12 -0.47 -8.98 -0.30
CA CYS A 12 -1.33 -9.51 -1.36
C CYS A 12 -0.52 -10.41 -2.31
N GLU A 13 -0.90 -11.69 -2.40
CA GLU A 13 -0.26 -12.68 -3.27
C GLU A 13 -0.85 -12.70 -4.68
N LEU A 14 -1.88 -11.88 -4.95
CA LEU A 14 -2.50 -11.78 -6.26
C LEU A 14 -1.57 -11.12 -7.27
N GLU A 15 -1.57 -11.65 -8.49
CA GLU A 15 -0.97 -10.98 -9.63
C GLU A 15 -1.91 -9.91 -10.18
N ALA A 16 -1.33 -8.78 -10.61
CA ALA A 16 -2.11 -7.71 -11.22
C ALA A 16 -2.56 -8.13 -12.62
N THR A 17 -3.88 -8.17 -12.85
CA THR A 17 -4.46 -8.24 -14.20
C THR A 17 -4.40 -6.87 -14.89
N THR A 18 -4.69 -6.83 -16.18
CA THR A 18 -4.75 -5.57 -16.95
C THR A 18 -5.77 -4.58 -16.41
N GLU A 19 -6.85 -5.06 -15.81
CA GLU A 19 -7.90 -4.23 -15.19
C GLU A 19 -7.35 -3.41 -14.01
N TRP A 20 -6.43 -3.99 -13.24
CA TRP A 20 -5.77 -3.32 -12.12
C TRP A 20 -4.78 -2.22 -12.55
N LEU A 21 -4.28 -2.31 -13.77
CA LEU A 21 -3.24 -1.42 -14.31
C LEU A 21 -3.80 -0.32 -15.20
N THR A 22 -5.12 -0.14 -15.21
CA THR A 22 -5.75 1.01 -15.88
C THR A 22 -5.37 2.31 -15.18
N SER A 23 -5.31 3.41 -15.93
CA SER A 23 -4.98 4.73 -15.36
C SER A 23 -5.93 5.13 -14.23
N GLU A 24 -7.22 4.79 -14.34
CA GLU A 24 -8.23 5.08 -13.33
C GLU A 24 -7.96 4.33 -12.02
N THR A 25 -7.72 3.02 -12.11
CA THR A 25 -7.40 2.21 -10.92
C THR A 25 -6.09 2.64 -10.28
N ILE A 26 -5.05 2.94 -11.07
CA ILE A 26 -3.79 3.45 -10.53
C ILE A 26 -4.00 4.79 -9.82
N GLN A 27 -4.75 5.71 -10.41
CA GLN A 27 -5.05 7.01 -9.80
C GLN A 27 -5.78 6.85 -8.46
N TYR A 28 -6.78 5.96 -8.41
CA TYR A 28 -7.48 5.63 -7.17
C TYR A 28 -6.53 5.11 -6.09
N VAL A 29 -5.64 4.19 -6.43
CA VAL A 29 -4.65 3.66 -5.47
C VAL A 29 -3.66 4.74 -5.03
N VAL A 30 -3.27 5.67 -5.91
CA VAL A 30 -2.43 6.82 -5.56
C VAL A 30 -3.11 7.70 -4.51
N GLU A 31 -4.40 7.95 -4.66
CA GLU A 31 -5.20 8.70 -3.67
C GLU A 31 -5.25 7.96 -2.34
N CYS A 32 -5.56 6.66 -2.34
CA CYS A 32 -5.53 5.84 -1.12
C CYS A 32 -4.16 5.88 -0.41
N ILE A 33 -3.06 5.83 -1.16
CA ILE A 33 -1.73 5.91 -0.56
C ILE A 33 -1.44 7.32 -0.03
N ASN A 34 -1.89 8.37 -0.70
CA ASN A 34 -1.75 9.76 -0.23
C ASN A 34 -2.56 10.02 1.05
N ASP A 35 -3.67 9.32 1.24
CA ASP A 35 -4.54 9.44 2.42
C ASP A 35 -4.10 8.53 3.58
N CYS A 36 -3.05 7.73 3.40
CA CYS A 36 -2.48 6.96 4.51
C CYS A 36 -1.87 7.90 5.56
N GLU A 37 -2.31 7.77 6.81
CA GLU A 37 -1.82 8.60 7.92
C GLU A 37 -0.80 7.86 8.80
N ASN A 38 -0.78 6.52 8.72
CA ASN A 38 0.07 5.69 9.58
C ASN A 38 0.48 4.37 8.91
N VAL A 39 1.40 3.67 9.58
CA VAL A 39 1.97 2.39 9.13
C VAL A 39 0.94 1.27 8.97
N GLN A 40 -0.13 1.27 9.79
CA GLN A 40 -1.16 0.24 9.74
C GLN A 40 -2.04 0.39 8.50
N MET A 41 -2.42 1.62 8.15
CA MET A 41 -3.14 1.88 6.90
C MET A 41 -2.34 1.39 5.67
N LEU A 42 -1.03 1.63 5.67
CA LEU A 42 -0.16 1.11 4.62
C LEU A 42 -0.11 -0.43 4.60
N ALA A 43 -0.08 -1.08 5.77
CA ALA A 43 -0.13 -2.54 5.85
C ALA A 43 -1.44 -3.09 5.26
N HIS A 44 -2.58 -2.45 5.54
CA HIS A 44 -3.86 -2.77 4.94
C HIS A 44 -3.85 -2.61 3.41
N LEU A 45 -3.27 -1.53 2.88
CA LEU A 45 -3.13 -1.36 1.43
C LEU A 45 -2.28 -2.46 0.80
N ARG A 46 -1.18 -2.86 1.46
CA ARG A 46 -0.30 -3.96 1.02
C ARG A 46 -0.99 -5.32 1.02
N TYR A 47 -1.97 -5.50 1.90
CA TYR A 47 -2.80 -6.70 1.96
C TYR A 47 -3.88 -6.73 0.87
N MET A 48 -4.44 -5.57 0.52
CA MET A 48 -5.54 -5.47 -0.45
C MET A 48 -5.07 -5.45 -1.90
N PHE A 49 -4.02 -4.69 -2.21
CA PHE A 49 -3.62 -4.44 -3.59
C PHE A 49 -2.41 -5.29 -4.02
N PRO A 50 -2.43 -5.84 -5.26
CA PRO A 50 -1.27 -6.51 -5.83
C PRO A 50 -0.02 -5.64 -5.77
N ARG A 51 1.14 -6.26 -5.51
CA ARG A 51 2.42 -5.55 -5.40
C ARG A 51 2.74 -4.68 -6.63
N THR A 52 2.42 -5.17 -7.83
CA THR A 52 2.65 -4.46 -9.08
C THR A 52 1.86 -3.14 -9.15
N VAL A 53 0.60 -3.17 -8.68
CA VAL A 53 -0.27 -1.98 -8.62
C VAL A 53 0.28 -0.93 -7.67
N LEU A 54 0.68 -1.36 -6.46
CA LEU A 54 1.29 -0.46 -5.47
C LEU A 54 2.62 0.13 -5.97
N THR A 55 3.40 -0.68 -6.70
CA THR A 55 4.66 -0.25 -7.31
C THR A 55 4.41 0.82 -8.37
N GLU A 56 3.43 0.62 -9.24
CA GLU A 56 3.07 1.60 -10.28
C GLU A 56 2.53 2.89 -9.65
N ALA A 57 1.57 2.79 -8.72
CA ALA A 57 1.02 3.92 -8.00
C ALA A 57 2.10 4.73 -7.28
N SER A 58 3.13 4.08 -6.72
CA SER A 58 4.21 4.76 -5.98
C SER A 58 4.96 5.84 -6.78
N ARG A 59 4.92 5.78 -8.11
CA ARG A 59 5.56 6.75 -9.00
C ARG A 59 4.87 8.12 -8.98
N TYR A 60 3.58 8.17 -8.63
CA TYR A 60 2.72 9.35 -8.72
C TYR A 60 2.39 9.98 -7.36
N ILE A 61 2.90 9.42 -6.27
CA ILE A 61 2.62 9.86 -4.89
C ILE A 61 3.24 11.23 -4.60
N LYS A 62 2.64 12.02 -3.70
CA LYS A 62 3.17 13.32 -3.26
C LYS A 62 4.53 13.18 -2.55
N GLY A 63 5.38 14.20 -2.67
CA GLY A 63 6.76 14.17 -2.15
C GLY A 63 6.86 13.82 -0.66
N GLN A 64 6.07 14.48 0.20
CA GLN A 64 6.02 14.19 1.64
C GLN A 64 5.59 12.75 1.92
N GLN A 65 4.55 12.29 1.23
CA GLN A 65 4.03 10.94 1.45
C GLN A 65 5.03 9.87 1.01
N ARG A 66 5.82 10.11 -0.04
CA ARG A 66 6.93 9.19 -0.40
C ARG A 66 7.94 9.03 0.74
N GLN A 67 8.23 10.08 1.50
CA GLN A 67 9.13 10.00 2.65
C GLN A 67 8.52 9.15 3.76
N ASN A 68 7.24 9.41 4.08
CA ASN A 68 6.48 8.62 5.05
C ASN A 68 6.46 7.12 4.69
N LEU A 69 6.18 6.81 3.42
CA LEU A 69 6.19 5.43 2.91
C LEU A 69 7.53 4.73 3.09
N ARG A 70 8.65 5.41 2.84
CA ARG A 70 9.98 4.80 3.04
C ARG A 70 10.19 4.41 4.50
N LEU A 71 9.79 5.27 5.44
CA LEU A 71 9.87 5.01 6.87
C LEU A 71 8.95 3.84 7.27
N TRP A 72 7.68 3.88 6.86
CA TRP A 72 6.70 2.86 7.19
C TRP A 72 7.00 1.50 6.56
N LEU A 73 7.48 1.46 5.32
CA LEU A 73 7.93 0.22 4.68
C LEU A 73 9.14 -0.37 5.40
N THR A 74 10.07 0.46 5.86
CA THR A 74 11.22 -0.01 6.66
C THR A 74 10.74 -0.63 7.97
N GLN A 75 9.79 0.00 8.66
CA GLN A 75 9.18 -0.56 9.87
C GLN A 75 8.49 -1.90 9.60
N LEU A 76 7.64 -1.98 8.58
CA LEU A 76 6.90 -3.21 8.25
C LEU A 76 7.81 -4.35 7.80
N ASN A 77 8.92 -4.05 7.14
CA ASN A 77 9.86 -5.06 6.64
C ASN A 77 10.87 -5.53 7.71
N ASN A 78 11.11 -4.72 8.75
CA ASN A 78 12.01 -5.04 9.86
C ASN A 78 11.31 -5.58 11.11
N GLN A 79 9.97 -5.55 11.16
CA GLN A 79 9.20 -6.36 12.11
C GLN A 79 9.46 -7.83 11.87
#